data_AF-A0A661HP45-F1
#
_entry.id   AF-A0A661HP45-F1
#
_cell.length_a   1.000
_cell.length_b   1.000
_cell.length_c   1.000
_cell.angle_alpha   90.00
_cell.angle_beta   90.00
_cell.angle_gamma   90.00
#
_symmetry.space_group_name_H-M   'P 1'
#
loop_
_entity.id
_entity.type
_entity.pdbx_description
1 polymer ?
#
loop_
_entity_poly.entity_id
_entity_poly.type
_entity_poly.pdbx_seq_one_letter_code
_entity_poly.pdbx_strand_id
1 'polypeptide(L)'
;MDKRKSLRHRDNIRFKGNDITLAAKIVEKLSSTMDIVYYLMNRGDGHSFVLMLVSAKNIDMAALLEREKRDTDILFEIDKEESLYALICQDTRIDGGYYFAERLLQHMEIDGAEDIYCTDIEIRTTNHEIKFVILKLIEIYMKSKEDGRSNEIVFKSLN
;
A
#
# COMPACT_ATOMS: atom_id res chain seq x y z
N MET A 1 -5.40 37.69 29.43
CA MET A 1 -4.83 37.67 28.07
C MET A 1 -4.33 36.27 27.75
N ASP A 2 -5.04 35.62 26.83
CA ASP A 2 -4.87 34.25 26.35
C ASP A 2 -3.55 34.03 25.60
N LYS A 3 -2.59 33.37 26.25
CA LYS A 3 -1.44 32.72 25.56
C LYS A 3 -1.30 31.22 25.87
N ARG A 4 -2.13 30.66 26.77
CA ARG A 4 -2.02 29.25 27.21
C ARG A 4 -2.98 28.28 26.54
N LYS A 5 -3.97 28.75 25.77
CA LYS A 5 -4.95 27.88 25.08
C LYS A 5 -4.53 27.39 23.69
N SER A 6 -3.59 28.04 23.01
CA SER A 6 -3.22 27.65 21.62
C SER A 6 -2.23 26.49 21.51
N LEU A 7 -1.60 26.08 22.61
CA LEU A 7 -0.58 25.02 22.60
C LEU A 7 -1.16 23.59 22.73
N ARG A 8 -2.37 23.42 23.28
CA ARG A 8 -2.97 22.10 23.52
C ARG A 8 -3.80 21.53 22.36
N HIS A 9 -3.97 22.27 21.28
CA HIS A 9 -4.80 21.83 20.14
C HIS A 9 -3.97 21.21 19.00
N ARG A 10 -2.63 21.24 19.09
CA ARG A 10 -1.73 20.65 18.09
C ARG A 10 -1.46 19.15 18.31
N ASP A 11 -1.69 18.63 19.50
CA ASP A 11 -1.33 17.25 19.87
C ASP A 11 -2.38 16.18 19.49
N ASN A 12 -3.50 16.59 18.88
CA ASN A 12 -4.57 15.67 18.44
C ASN A 12 -4.71 15.55 16.91
N ILE A 13 -3.80 16.15 16.13
CA ILE A 13 -3.81 15.98 14.68
C ILE A 13 -3.13 14.65 14.36
N ARG A 14 -3.93 13.59 14.21
CA ARG A 14 -3.47 12.23 13.89
C ARG A 14 -2.92 12.10 12.47
N PHE A 15 -3.25 13.02 11.56
CA PHE A 15 -2.81 13.00 10.16
C PHE A 15 -2.42 14.39 9.68
N LYS A 16 -1.25 14.52 9.06
CA LYS A 16 -0.76 15.76 8.44
C LYS A 16 -1.47 15.99 7.10
N GLY A 17 -1.43 17.23 6.60
CA GLY A 17 -2.02 17.57 5.30
C GLY A 17 -1.43 16.77 4.13
N ASN A 18 -0.14 16.43 4.22
CA ASN A 18 0.53 15.57 3.24
C ASN A 18 -0.05 14.14 3.27
N ASP A 19 -0.35 13.60 4.45
CA ASP A 19 -0.92 12.26 4.59
C ASP A 19 -2.31 12.18 3.95
N ILE A 20 -3.13 13.23 4.13
CA ILE A 20 -4.45 13.34 3.49
C ILE A 20 -4.32 13.46 1.96
N THR A 21 -3.34 14.23 1.49
CA THR A 21 -3.09 14.39 0.04
C THR A 21 -2.64 13.08 -0.60
N LEU A 22 -1.75 12.35 0.08
CA LEU A 22 -1.30 11.03 -0.35
C LEU A 22 -2.44 10.02 -0.35
N ALA A 23 -3.26 10.01 0.70
CA ALA A 23 -4.45 9.18 0.78
C ALA A 23 -5.43 9.44 -0.38
N ALA A 24 -5.63 10.72 -0.74
CA ALA A 24 -6.48 11.09 -1.87
C ALA A 24 -5.93 10.56 -3.21
N LYS A 25 -4.62 10.69 -3.45
CA LYS A 25 -3.95 10.13 -4.65
C LYS A 25 -4.14 8.61 -4.74
N ILE A 26 -3.96 7.89 -3.63
CA ILE A 26 -4.11 6.43 -3.58
C ILE A 26 -5.57 6.04 -3.88
N VAL A 27 -6.54 6.70 -3.24
CA VAL A 27 -7.97 6.44 -3.49
C VAL A 27 -8.31 6.69 -4.95
N GLU A 28 -7.91 7.83 -5.50
CA GLU A 28 -8.15 8.18 -6.91
C GLU A 28 -7.58 7.14 -7.88
N LYS A 29 -6.33 6.70 -7.66
CA LYS A 29 -5.65 5.74 -8.54
C LYS A 29 -6.24 4.34 -8.48
N LEU A 30 -6.71 3.90 -7.31
CA LEU A 30 -7.10 2.51 -7.09
C LEU A 30 -8.60 2.25 -7.27
N SER A 31 -9.47 3.23 -6.99
CA SER A 31 -10.92 2.99 -6.88
C SER A 31 -11.52 2.29 -8.11
N SER A 32 -11.31 2.82 -9.32
CA SER A 32 -11.93 2.27 -10.52
C SER A 32 -11.43 0.87 -10.87
N THR A 33 -10.14 0.59 -10.67
CA THR A 33 -9.59 -0.76 -10.89
C THR A 33 -10.12 -1.74 -9.86
N MET A 34 -10.21 -1.31 -8.59
CA MET A 34 -10.78 -2.12 -7.52
C MET A 34 -12.25 -2.46 -7.78
N ASP A 35 -13.05 -1.54 -8.34
CA ASP A 35 -14.42 -1.82 -8.75
C ASP A 35 -14.49 -2.98 -9.77
N ILE A 36 -13.59 -2.95 -10.76
CA ILE A 36 -13.49 -4.01 -11.78
C ILE A 36 -13.04 -5.33 -11.14
N VAL A 37 -12.02 -5.31 -10.28
CA VAL A 37 -11.52 -6.50 -9.59
C VAL A 37 -12.61 -7.13 -8.72
N TYR A 38 -13.32 -6.34 -7.92
CA TYR A 38 -14.45 -6.80 -7.11
C TYR A 38 -15.57 -7.41 -7.96
N TYR A 39 -15.89 -6.78 -9.10
CA TYR A 39 -16.89 -7.31 -10.01
C TYR A 39 -16.47 -8.67 -10.60
N LEU A 40 -15.20 -8.82 -10.99
CA LEU A 40 -14.67 -10.07 -11.52
C LEU A 40 -14.63 -11.17 -10.46
N MET A 41 -14.21 -10.86 -9.23
CA MET A 41 -14.25 -11.81 -8.10
C MET A 41 -15.65 -12.32 -7.80
N ASN A 42 -16.66 -11.45 -7.82
CA ASN A 42 -18.05 -11.84 -7.56
C ASN A 42 -18.64 -12.78 -8.63
N ARG A 43 -18.03 -12.85 -9.81
CA ARG A 43 -18.56 -13.59 -10.97
C ARG A 43 -17.71 -14.79 -11.38
N GLY A 44 -16.45 -14.84 -10.99
CA GLY A 44 -15.54 -15.95 -11.27
C GLY A 44 -15.18 -16.74 -10.01
N ASP A 45 -14.27 -17.70 -10.16
CA ASP A 45 -13.66 -18.43 -9.04
C ASP A 45 -12.56 -17.62 -8.33
N GLY A 46 -12.54 -16.28 -8.48
CA GLY A 46 -11.54 -15.41 -7.89
C GLY A 46 -11.66 -15.39 -6.37
N HIS A 47 -10.82 -16.16 -5.68
CA HIS A 47 -10.93 -16.36 -4.23
C HIS A 47 -10.28 -15.25 -3.39
N SER A 48 -9.23 -14.61 -3.90
CA SER A 48 -8.53 -13.54 -3.20
C SER A 48 -7.65 -12.72 -4.13
N PHE A 49 -7.30 -11.52 -3.69
CA PHE A 49 -6.20 -10.74 -4.25
C PHE A 49 -5.45 -10.03 -3.13
N VAL A 50 -4.24 -9.59 -3.43
CA VAL A 50 -3.43 -8.78 -2.51
C VAL A 50 -3.34 -7.37 -3.07
N LEU A 51 -3.55 -6.38 -2.20
CA LEU A 51 -3.27 -4.99 -2.46
C LEU A 51 -2.04 -4.57 -1.65
N MET A 52 -1.01 -4.13 -2.34
CA MET A 52 0.29 -3.77 -1.78
C MET A 52 0.57 -2.28 -1.98
N LEU A 53 1.11 -1.61 -0.96
CA LEU A 53 1.82 -0.34 -1.09
C LEU A 53 3.29 -0.56 -0.80
N VAL A 54 4.15 -0.03 -1.67
CA VAL A 54 5.59 -0.15 -1.54
C VAL A 54 6.30 1.14 -1.91
N SER A 55 7.26 1.54 -1.08
CA SER A 55 8.13 2.68 -1.34
C SER A 55 9.56 2.38 -0.94
N ALA A 56 10.52 2.89 -1.70
CA ALA A 56 11.93 2.88 -1.35
C ALA A 56 12.68 4.03 -2.03
N LYS A 57 13.77 4.46 -1.43
CA LYS A 57 14.67 5.52 -1.93
C LYS A 57 15.96 4.94 -2.50
N ASN A 58 16.65 5.77 -3.26
CA ASN A 58 17.97 5.49 -3.86
C ASN A 58 18.01 4.32 -4.85
N ILE A 59 16.84 3.92 -5.40
CA ILE A 59 16.74 2.90 -6.44
C ILE A 59 15.69 3.28 -7.50
N ASP A 60 15.78 2.65 -8.67
CA ASP A 60 14.74 2.72 -9.70
C ASP A 60 13.61 1.73 -9.39
N MET A 61 12.68 2.17 -8.53
CA MET A 61 11.53 1.37 -8.13
C MET A 61 10.65 0.96 -9.31
N ALA A 62 10.47 1.84 -10.31
CA ALA A 62 9.63 1.53 -11.47
C ALA A 62 10.23 0.37 -12.27
N ALA A 63 11.53 0.42 -12.56
CA ALA A 63 12.22 -0.65 -13.28
C ALA A 63 12.23 -1.97 -12.50
N LEU A 64 12.42 -1.92 -11.19
CA LEU A 64 12.37 -3.12 -10.33
C LEU A 64 10.97 -3.75 -10.34
N LEU A 65 9.92 -2.96 -10.12
CA LEU A 65 8.55 -3.48 -10.03
C LEU A 65 8.06 -4.01 -11.37
N GLU A 66 8.39 -3.37 -12.49
CA GLU A 66 8.06 -3.88 -13.83
C GLU A 66 8.75 -5.20 -14.14
N ARG A 67 9.98 -5.40 -13.65
CA ARG A 67 10.71 -6.66 -13.82
C ARG A 67 10.13 -7.80 -12.98
N GLU A 68 9.71 -7.50 -11.75
CA GLU A 68 9.34 -8.53 -10.76
C GLU A 68 7.85 -8.89 -10.76
N LYS A 69 6.98 -7.98 -11.21
CA LYS A 69 5.54 -8.22 -11.27
C LYS A 69 5.20 -9.31 -12.29
N ARG A 70 4.09 -10.01 -12.08
CA ARG A 70 3.51 -10.92 -13.07
C ARG A 70 2.71 -10.14 -14.12
N ASP A 71 2.38 -10.80 -15.22
CA ASP A 71 1.50 -10.23 -16.25
C ASP A 71 0.09 -9.93 -15.72
N THR A 72 -0.33 -10.67 -14.70
CA THR A 72 -1.64 -10.50 -14.03
C THR A 72 -1.65 -9.38 -12.98
N ASP A 73 -0.48 -8.91 -12.57
CA ASP A 73 -0.35 -7.90 -11.52
C ASP A 73 -0.49 -6.50 -12.13
N ILE A 74 -1.26 -5.66 -11.46
CA ILE A 74 -1.55 -4.30 -11.92
C ILE A 74 -0.74 -3.32 -11.08
N LEU A 75 0.20 -2.61 -11.72
CA LEU A 75 1.10 -1.64 -11.10
C LEU A 75 0.59 -0.20 -11.28
N PHE A 76 0.63 0.58 -10.21
CA PHE A 76 0.31 2.00 -10.21
C PHE A 76 1.46 2.80 -9.61
N GLU A 77 1.96 3.80 -10.34
CA GLU A 77 2.72 4.90 -9.74
C GLU A 77 1.73 5.84 -9.03
N ILE A 78 1.84 5.91 -7.71
CA ILE A 78 0.98 6.76 -6.87
C ILE A 78 1.60 8.14 -6.73
N ASP A 79 2.89 8.16 -6.36
CA ASP A 79 3.63 9.38 -6.14
C ASP A 79 5.10 9.18 -6.49
N LYS A 80 5.53 9.82 -7.57
CA LYS A 80 6.91 9.74 -8.04
C LYS A 80 7.92 10.39 -7.09
N GLU A 81 7.53 11.47 -6.41
CA GLU A 81 8.44 12.20 -5.51
C GLU A 81 8.74 11.37 -4.25
N GLU A 82 7.73 10.65 -3.76
CA GLU A 82 7.86 9.74 -2.63
C GLU A 82 8.28 8.32 -3.04
N SER A 83 8.50 8.06 -4.34
CA SER A 83 8.79 6.74 -4.89
C SER A 83 7.78 5.67 -4.40
N LEU A 84 6.50 6.05 -4.36
CA LEU A 84 5.40 5.22 -3.85
C LEU A 84 4.61 4.58 -4.99
N TYR A 85 4.46 3.27 -4.89
CA TYR A 85 3.74 2.45 -5.86
C TYR A 85 2.69 1.60 -5.16
N ALA A 86 1.65 1.25 -5.91
CA ALA A 86 0.66 0.28 -5.49
C ALA A 86 0.60 -0.89 -6.47
N LEU A 87 0.44 -2.11 -5.95
CA LEU A 87 0.22 -3.31 -6.76
C LEU A 87 -1.08 -4.00 -6.37
N ILE A 88 -1.81 -4.46 -7.37
CA ILE A 88 -2.92 -5.42 -7.21
C ILE A 88 -2.44 -6.75 -7.75
N CYS A 89 -2.18 -7.71 -6.87
CA CYS A 89 -1.76 -9.07 -7.24
C CYS A 89 -2.98 -10.00 -7.23
N GLN A 90 -3.43 -10.40 -8.41
CA GLN A 90 -4.61 -11.26 -8.58
C GLN A 90 -4.31 -12.71 -8.22
N ASP A 91 -5.34 -13.47 -7.84
CA ASP A 91 -5.28 -14.92 -7.51
C ASP A 91 -4.12 -15.27 -6.57
N THR A 92 -3.84 -14.35 -5.66
CA THR A 92 -2.72 -14.44 -4.73
C THR A 92 -3.29 -14.64 -3.34
N ARG A 93 -2.92 -15.78 -2.73
CA ARG A 93 -3.16 -16.07 -1.32
C ARG A 93 -2.03 -15.47 -0.47
N ILE A 94 -2.26 -15.38 0.84
CA ILE A 94 -1.31 -14.95 1.89
C ILE A 94 0.14 -15.31 1.56
N ASP A 95 0.42 -16.59 1.27
CA ASP A 95 1.79 -17.07 1.10
C ASP A 95 2.41 -16.49 -0.18
N GLY A 96 1.66 -16.46 -1.27
CA GLY A 96 2.13 -15.94 -2.55
C GLY A 96 2.41 -14.43 -2.52
N GLY A 97 1.58 -13.66 -1.81
CA GLY A 97 1.76 -12.22 -1.63
C GLY A 97 2.99 -11.93 -0.78
N TYR A 98 3.13 -12.64 0.34
CA TYR A 98 4.28 -12.52 1.23
C TYR A 98 5.60 -12.87 0.53
N TYR A 99 5.67 -13.98 -0.21
CA TYR A 99 6.89 -14.36 -0.94
C TYR A 99 7.24 -13.38 -2.07
N PHE A 100 6.23 -12.75 -2.68
CA PHE A 100 6.47 -11.69 -3.64
C PHE A 100 7.09 -10.45 -2.98
N ALA A 101 6.51 -10.01 -1.87
CA ALA A 101 7.02 -8.91 -1.07
C ALA A 101 8.45 -9.18 -0.53
N GLU A 102 8.72 -10.41 -0.11
CA GLU A 102 10.04 -10.84 0.38
C GLU A 102 11.10 -10.79 -0.73
N ARG A 103 10.77 -11.27 -1.93
CA ARG A 103 11.68 -11.18 -3.08
C ARG A 103 11.95 -9.73 -3.47
N LEU A 104 10.92 -8.89 -3.47
CA LEU A 104 11.07 -7.45 -3.73
C LEU A 104 12.02 -6.81 -2.72
N LEU A 105 11.79 -7.06 -1.43
CA LEU A 105 12.63 -6.52 -0.36
C LEU A 105 14.10 -6.94 -0.51
N GLN A 106 14.36 -8.22 -0.80
CA GLN A 106 15.72 -8.72 -1.03
C GLN A 106 16.41 -8.01 -2.21
N HIS A 107 15.71 -7.80 -3.33
CA HIS A 107 16.27 -7.06 -4.47
C HIS A 107 16.55 -5.61 -4.12
N MET A 108 15.66 -4.95 -3.37
CA MET A 108 15.88 -3.57 -2.92
C MET A 108 17.09 -3.46 -1.99
N GLU A 109 17.27 -4.40 -1.06
CA GLU A 109 18.43 -4.43 -0.17
C GLU A 109 19.74 -4.65 -0.94
N ILE A 110 19.74 -5.58 -1.91
CA ILE A 110 20.91 -5.84 -2.78
C ILE A 110 21.25 -4.61 -3.62
N ASP A 111 20.25 -3.91 -4.13
CA ASP A 111 20.40 -2.71 -4.96
C ASP A 111 20.72 -1.45 -4.11
N GLY A 112 20.82 -1.57 -2.79
CA GLY A 112 21.22 -0.49 -1.88
C GLY A 112 20.12 0.52 -1.59
N ALA A 113 18.86 0.09 -1.62
CA ALA A 113 17.72 0.94 -1.30
C ALA A 113 17.69 1.36 0.17
N GLU A 114 17.11 2.53 0.41
CA GLU A 114 16.91 3.10 1.74
C GLU A 114 15.43 3.38 1.99
N ASP A 115 15.02 3.52 3.26
CA ASP A 115 13.64 3.84 3.66
C ASP A 115 12.60 2.91 2.98
N ILE A 116 12.85 1.59 3.01
CA ILE A 116 11.97 0.60 2.38
C ILE A 116 10.75 0.36 3.27
N TYR A 117 9.56 0.64 2.75
CA TYR A 117 8.31 0.34 3.42
C TYR A 117 7.42 -0.49 2.50
N CYS A 118 6.99 -1.66 2.98
CA CYS A 118 6.09 -2.55 2.26
C CYS A 118 4.90 -2.90 3.15
N THR A 119 3.69 -2.66 2.64
CA THR A 119 2.44 -3.00 3.33
C THR A 119 1.51 -3.74 2.41
N ASP A 120 0.99 -4.85 2.89
CA ASP A 120 0.16 -5.77 2.12
C ASP A 120 -1.16 -6.01 2.85
N ILE A 121 -2.26 -5.96 2.10
CA ILE A 121 -3.56 -6.48 2.54
C ILE A 121 -4.02 -7.55 1.57
N GLU A 122 -4.27 -8.75 2.07
CA GLU A 122 -5.04 -9.76 1.34
C GLU A 122 -6.53 -9.55 1.55
N ILE A 123 -7.29 -9.58 0.46
CA ILE A 123 -8.73 -9.44 0.43
C ILE A 123 -9.32 -10.75 -0.04
N ARG A 124 -10.09 -11.41 0.84
CA ARG A 124 -10.76 -12.71 0.57
C ARG A 124 -12.26 -12.59 0.36
N THR A 125 -12.79 -11.38 0.51
CA THR A 125 -14.22 -11.10 0.40
C THR A 125 -14.45 -9.75 -0.26
N THR A 126 -15.56 -9.64 -0.97
CA THR A 126 -16.04 -8.38 -1.57
C THR A 126 -17.08 -7.68 -0.70
N ASN A 127 -17.31 -8.15 0.53
CA ASN A 127 -18.28 -7.56 1.46
C ASN A 127 -17.81 -6.22 2.06
N HIS A 128 -16.51 -5.94 2.00
CA HIS A 128 -15.94 -4.67 2.45
C HIS A 128 -16.07 -3.62 1.35
N GLU A 129 -16.54 -2.42 1.69
CA GLU A 129 -16.49 -1.31 0.74
C GLU A 129 -15.06 -1.08 0.24
N ILE A 130 -14.88 -0.89 -1.07
CA ILE A 130 -13.56 -0.67 -1.70
C ILE A 130 -12.83 0.50 -1.04
N LYS A 131 -13.56 1.59 -0.76
CA LYS A 131 -13.00 2.75 -0.09
C LYS A 131 -12.46 2.40 1.31
N PHE A 132 -13.15 1.53 2.04
CA PHE A 132 -12.67 1.05 3.34
C PHE A 132 -11.38 0.24 3.18
N VAL A 133 -11.31 -0.68 2.21
CA VAL A 133 -10.09 -1.47 1.94
C VAL A 133 -8.90 -0.57 1.64
N ILE A 134 -9.07 0.40 0.74
CA ILE A 134 -8.00 1.34 0.37
C ILE A 134 -7.57 2.18 1.57
N LEU A 135 -8.52 2.73 2.33
CA LEU A 135 -8.21 3.52 3.53
C LEU A 135 -7.52 2.68 4.60
N LYS A 136 -7.86 1.39 4.71
CA LYS A 136 -7.21 0.50 5.66
C LYS A 136 -5.75 0.25 5.30
N LEU A 137 -5.46 0.08 4.01
CA LEU A 137 -4.09 -0.05 3.50
C LEU A 137 -3.26 1.19 3.80
N ILE A 138 -3.84 2.36 3.53
CA ILE A 138 -3.20 3.66 3.83
C ILE A 138 -2.92 3.78 5.32
N GLU A 139 -3.89 3.46 6.19
CA GLU A 139 -3.70 3.53 7.65
C GLU A 139 -2.51 2.67 8.10
N ILE A 140 -2.40 1.43 7.58
CA ILE A 140 -1.32 0.52 7.96
C ILE A 140 0.04 1.02 7.45
N TYR A 141 0.10 1.47 6.19
CA TYR A 141 1.32 2.01 5.60
C TYR A 141 1.82 3.28 6.30
N MET A 142 0.93 4.21 6.64
CA MET A 142 1.30 5.41 7.40
C MET A 142 1.83 5.03 8.78
N LYS A 143 1.15 4.10 9.44
CA LYS A 143 1.60 3.60 10.75
C LYS A 143 2.95 2.90 10.66
N SER A 144 3.24 2.13 9.60
CA SER A 144 4.55 1.50 9.45
C SER A 144 5.67 2.53 9.27
N LYS A 145 5.41 3.65 8.59
CA LYS A 145 6.36 4.78 8.50
C LYS A 145 6.56 5.46 9.85
N GLU A 146 5.48 5.75 10.57
CA GLU A 146 5.53 6.35 11.91
C GLU A 146 6.28 5.48 12.93
N ASP A 147 6.05 4.17 12.89
CA ASP A 147 6.67 3.19 13.78
C ASP A 147 8.12 2.85 13.36
N GLY A 148 8.61 3.39 12.24
CA GLY A 148 9.98 3.15 11.76
C GLY A 148 10.24 1.72 11.27
N ARG A 149 9.20 1.02 10.81
CA ARG A 149 9.26 -0.38 10.35
C ARG A 149 9.84 -0.49 8.93
N SER A 150 11.02 0.08 8.73
CA SER A 150 11.76 -0.02 7.48
C SER A 150 12.29 -1.44 7.32
N ASN A 151 12.36 -1.92 6.08
CA ASN A 151 12.84 -3.26 5.72
C ASN A 151 11.99 -4.40 6.32
N GLU A 152 10.73 -4.11 6.62
CA GLU A 152 9.76 -5.10 7.10
C GLU A 152 8.54 -5.13 6.17
N ILE A 153 7.99 -6.32 5.99
CA ILE A 153 6.71 -6.52 5.31
C ILE A 153 5.60 -6.46 6.37
N VAL A 154 4.73 -5.46 6.28
CA VAL A 154 3.57 -5.32 7.16
C VAL A 154 2.35 -5.92 6.49
N PHE A 155 2.04 -7.16 6.86
CA PHE A 155 0.95 -7.92 6.25
C PHE A 155 -0.33 -7.94 7.11
N LYS A 156 -1.51 -7.85 6.46
CA LYS A 156 -2.85 -8.08 7.06
C LYS A 156 -3.78 -8.83 6.09
N SER A 157 -4.81 -9.47 6.65
CA SER A 157 -5.92 -10.04 5.85
C SER A 157 -7.24 -9.41 6.25
N LEU A 158 -8.10 -9.19 5.25
CA LEU A 158 -9.51 -8.84 5.39
C LEU A 158 -10.36 -10.02 4.90
N ASN A 159 -11.09 -10.60 5.85
CA ASN A 159 -11.99 -11.74 5.65
C ASN A 159 -13.45 -11.29 5.59
#